data_AF-A0ABD1J148-F1
#
_entry.id   AF-A0ABD1J148-F1
#
_cell.length_a   1.000
_cell.length_b   1.000
_cell.length_c   1.000
_cell.angle_alpha   90.00
_cell.angle_beta   90.00
_cell.angle_gamma   90.00
#
_symmetry.space_group_name_H-M   'P 1'
#
loop_
_entity.id
_entity.type
_entity.pdbx_description
1 polymer ?
#
loop_
_entity_poly.entity_id
_entity_poly.type
_entity_poly.pdbx_seq_one_letter_code
_entity_poly.pdbx_strand_id
1 'polypeptide(L)'
;MFKLLALSLLFVSALAQNLPDNYPFSVPVGSGSGTGFVTSGEGRITAVRVWELNNNQITGFQLRFDYVWGPIIGRSSNDRVDMTLFDGETIIQVSGKYNPSSFIELVQFMTNRGRFLSAGQPTGLSFNYYPI
;
A
#
# COMPACT_ATOMS: atom_id res chain seq x y z
N MET A 1 -38.71 22.31 21.68
CA MET A 1 -37.99 21.05 21.40
C MET A 1 -37.65 20.86 19.93
N PHE A 2 -38.57 21.05 18.98
CA PHE A 2 -38.30 20.84 17.53
C PHE A 2 -37.18 21.74 16.93
N LYS A 3 -37.05 22.99 17.40
CA LYS A 3 -36.03 23.93 16.90
C LYS A 3 -34.60 23.59 17.32
N LEU A 4 -34.42 22.95 18.48
CA LEU A 4 -33.10 22.49 18.98
C LEU A 4 -32.61 21.27 18.19
N LEU A 5 -33.52 20.39 17.79
CA LEU A 5 -33.22 19.20 16.99
C LEU A 5 -32.81 19.56 15.55
N ALA A 6 -33.47 20.57 14.97
CA ALA A 6 -33.11 21.09 13.65
C ALA A 6 -31.73 21.78 13.67
N LEU A 7 -31.40 22.49 14.75
CA LEU A 7 -30.10 23.13 14.91
C LEU A 7 -28.98 22.10 15.09
N SER A 8 -29.21 21.02 15.85
CA SER A 8 -28.22 19.96 16.02
C SER A 8 -27.96 19.18 14.72
N LEU A 9 -28.98 18.94 13.88
CA LEU A 9 -28.77 18.34 12.56
C LEU A 9 -27.92 19.23 11.63
N LEU A 10 -28.14 20.55 11.66
CA LEU A 10 -27.38 21.51 10.85
C LEU A 10 -25.88 21.54 11.23
N PHE A 11 -25.56 21.45 12.53
CA PHE A 11 -24.17 21.38 13.00
C PHE A 11 -23.47 20.09 12.56
N VAL A 12 -24.14 18.94 12.57
CA VAL A 12 -23.56 17.67 12.10
C VAL A 12 -23.29 17.70 10.60
N SER A 13 -24.19 18.27 9.79
CA SER A 13 -23.98 18.44 8.35
C SER A 13 -22.90 19.47 8.00
N ALA A 14 -22.71 20.49 8.83
CA ALA A 14 -21.67 21.52 8.61
C ALA A 14 -20.26 21.04 8.99
N LEU A 15 -20.15 20.04 9.87
CA LEU A 15 -18.89 19.35 10.19
C LEU A 15 -18.57 18.20 9.23
N ALA A 16 -19.55 17.72 8.47
CA ALA A 16 -19.35 16.87 7.30
C ALA A 16 -18.84 17.71 6.11
N GLN A 17 -17.78 18.48 6.32
CA GLN A 17 -17.03 19.04 5.20
C GLN A 17 -16.32 17.87 4.52
N ASN A 18 -16.69 17.61 3.28
CA ASN A 18 -15.86 16.83 2.35
C ASN A 18 -14.52 17.56 2.25
N LEU A 19 -13.55 17.15 3.07
CA LEU A 19 -12.15 17.45 2.81
C LEU A 19 -11.90 16.99 1.36
N PRO A 20 -11.27 17.81 0.52
CA PRO A 20 -10.81 17.31 -0.77
C PRO A 20 -10.02 16.01 -0.51
N ASP A 21 -10.31 14.94 -1.27
CA ASP A 21 -9.58 13.68 -1.28
C ASP A 21 -8.15 13.88 -1.82
N ASN A 22 -7.40 14.80 -1.23
CA ASN A 22 -6.03 15.10 -1.60
C ASN A 22 -5.13 14.15 -0.82
N TYR A 23 -5.28 12.86 -1.11
CA TYR A 23 -4.36 11.86 -0.59
C TYR A 23 -3.02 12.05 -1.28
N PRO A 24 -1.92 12.22 -0.51
CA PRO A 24 -0.60 12.30 -1.10
C PRO A 24 -0.31 11.02 -1.87
N PHE A 25 0.05 11.18 -3.15
CA PHE A 25 0.35 10.08 -4.05
C PHE A 25 1.81 10.16 -4.49
N SER A 26 2.56 9.08 -4.25
CA SER A 26 3.91 8.94 -4.78
C SER A 26 3.87 8.60 -6.26
N VAL A 27 4.74 9.24 -7.06
CA VAL A 27 4.80 9.02 -8.51
C VAL A 27 5.12 7.54 -8.81
N PRO A 28 4.41 6.86 -9.73
CA PRO A 28 4.70 5.47 -10.09
C PRO A 28 6.10 5.33 -10.72
N VAL A 29 6.76 4.21 -10.46
CA VAL A 29 8.05 3.84 -11.06
C VAL A 29 7.92 2.54 -11.86
N GLY A 30 8.84 2.31 -12.80
CA GLY A 30 8.84 1.14 -13.69
C GLY A 30 8.66 1.51 -15.16
N SER A 31 8.51 0.49 -16.00
CA SER A 31 8.39 0.65 -17.47
C SER A 31 7.03 1.17 -17.95
N GLY A 32 6.01 1.16 -17.10
CA GLY A 32 4.62 1.45 -17.49
C GLY A 32 3.94 0.36 -18.32
N SER A 33 4.58 -0.80 -18.47
CA SER A 33 3.99 -1.97 -19.12
C SER A 33 2.97 -2.69 -18.22
N GLY A 34 2.13 -3.54 -18.81
CA GLY A 34 1.07 -4.28 -18.11
C GLY A 34 -0.27 -3.54 -18.05
N THR A 35 -1.12 -3.94 -17.11
CA THR A 35 -2.44 -3.32 -16.88
C THR A 35 -2.39 -2.51 -15.59
N GLY A 36 -2.76 -1.22 -15.68
CA GLY A 36 -2.87 -0.36 -14.50
C GLY A 36 -3.90 -0.90 -13.51
N PHE A 37 -3.59 -0.78 -12.22
CA PHE A 37 -4.46 -1.24 -11.15
C PHE A 37 -4.43 -0.21 -10.00
N VAL A 38 -5.48 -0.25 -9.19
CA VAL A 38 -5.54 0.40 -7.88
C VAL A 38 -6.18 -0.61 -6.94
N THR A 39 -5.70 -0.70 -5.70
CA THR A 39 -6.26 -1.59 -4.69
C THR A 39 -6.52 -0.81 -3.40
N SER A 40 -7.67 -1.09 -2.80
CA SER A 40 -8.12 -0.54 -1.53
C SER A 40 -9.00 -1.57 -0.83
N GLY A 41 -9.22 -1.38 0.46
CA GLY A 41 -10.10 -2.22 1.26
C GLY A 41 -10.53 -1.51 2.53
N GLU A 42 -11.54 -2.08 3.19
CA GLU A 42 -12.08 -1.56 4.44
C GLU A 42 -11.10 -1.77 5.60
N GLY A 43 -10.87 -0.72 6.38
CA GLY A 43 -9.97 -0.76 7.53
C GLY A 43 -8.50 -0.53 7.20
N ARG A 44 -7.63 -0.81 8.16
CA ARG A 44 -6.19 -0.52 8.02
C ARG A 44 -5.47 -1.70 7.35
N ILE A 45 -4.34 -1.43 6.71
CA ILE A 45 -3.45 -2.50 6.28
C ILE A 45 -2.95 -3.25 7.53
N THR A 46 -3.10 -4.58 7.56
CA THR A 46 -2.66 -5.46 8.65
C THR A 46 -1.68 -6.53 8.22
N ALA A 47 -1.53 -6.77 6.92
CA ALA A 47 -0.49 -7.66 6.40
C ALA A 47 -0.18 -7.34 4.94
N VAL A 48 1.03 -7.72 4.53
CA VAL A 48 1.50 -7.65 3.15
C VAL A 48 2.08 -9.00 2.73
N ARG A 49 1.83 -9.37 1.48
CA ARG A 49 2.45 -10.49 0.77
C ARG A 49 3.09 -9.97 -0.50
N VAL A 50 4.27 -10.46 -0.80
CA VAL A 50 4.98 -10.19 -2.05
C VAL A 50 5.43 -11.51 -2.63
N TRP A 51 5.17 -11.70 -3.93
CA TRP A 51 5.65 -12.84 -4.69
C TRP A 51 6.81 -12.41 -5.58
N GLU A 52 7.83 -13.23 -5.60
CA GLU A 52 8.99 -13.08 -6.46
C GLU A 52 9.18 -14.35 -7.29
N LEU A 53 9.92 -14.23 -8.38
CA LEU A 53 10.58 -15.40 -8.96
C LEU A 53 11.90 -15.58 -8.23
N ASN A 54 12.24 -16.82 -7.85
CA ASN A 54 13.50 -17.15 -7.18
C ASN A 54 14.70 -16.38 -7.75
N ASN A 55 15.27 -15.48 -6.94
CA ASN A 55 16.39 -14.59 -7.28
C ASN A 55 16.16 -13.67 -8.49
N ASN A 56 14.94 -13.19 -8.69
CA ASN A 56 14.61 -12.35 -9.84
C ASN A 56 13.56 -11.28 -9.46
N GLN A 57 12.72 -10.87 -10.41
CA GLN A 57 11.78 -9.77 -10.26
C GLN A 57 10.57 -10.09 -9.37
N ILE A 58 9.96 -9.03 -8.86
CA ILE A 58 8.65 -9.08 -8.21
C ILE A 58 7.58 -9.43 -9.25
N THR A 59 6.73 -10.38 -8.92
CA THR A 59 5.66 -10.85 -9.82
C THR A 59 4.27 -10.48 -9.34
N GLY A 60 4.10 -10.26 -8.05
CA GLY A 60 2.82 -9.83 -7.51
C GLY A 60 2.90 -9.40 -6.06
N PHE A 61 1.82 -8.82 -5.58
CA PHE A 61 1.64 -8.47 -4.18
C PHE A 61 0.18 -8.52 -3.77
N GLN A 62 -0.07 -8.60 -2.47
CA GLN A 62 -1.41 -8.62 -1.90
C GLN A 62 -1.37 -7.94 -0.53
N LEU A 63 -2.39 -7.12 -0.27
CA LEU A 63 -2.59 -6.46 1.02
C LEU A 63 -3.75 -7.10 1.77
N ARG A 64 -3.65 -7.12 3.09
CA ARG A 64 -4.76 -7.46 3.99
C ARG A 64 -5.24 -6.18 4.65
N PHE A 65 -6.55 -5.96 4.60
CA PHE A 65 -7.22 -4.86 5.28
C PHE A 65 -8.04 -5.44 6.44
N ASP A 66 -7.72 -5.01 7.66
CA ASP A 66 -8.15 -5.60 8.93
C ASP A 66 -8.01 -7.14 8.94
N TYR A 67 -9.10 -7.85 8.63
CA TYR A 67 -9.13 -9.31 8.65
C TYR A 67 -9.20 -9.94 7.26
N VAL A 68 -9.43 -9.15 6.21
CA VAL A 68 -9.74 -9.64 4.85
C VAL A 68 -8.57 -9.38 3.90
N TRP A 69 -8.15 -10.43 3.20
CA TRP A 69 -7.17 -10.29 2.12
C TRP A 69 -7.86 -9.68 0.89
N GLY A 70 -7.27 -8.63 0.34
CA GLY A 70 -7.70 -8.04 -0.92
C GLY A 70 -7.33 -8.92 -2.13
N PRO A 71 -7.60 -8.46 -3.36
CA PRO A 71 -7.22 -9.18 -4.57
C PRO A 71 -5.69 -9.31 -4.67
N ILE A 72 -5.24 -10.42 -5.26
CA ILE A 72 -3.84 -10.57 -5.67
C ILE A 72 -3.62 -9.69 -6.89
N ILE A 73 -2.61 -8.83 -6.83
CA ILE A 73 -2.18 -8.02 -7.96
C ILE A 73 -0.94 -8.65 -8.59
N GLY A 74 -0.95 -8.80 -9.92
CA GLY A 74 0.08 -9.52 -10.65
C GLY A 74 -0.13 -11.04 -10.57
N ARG A 75 0.97 -11.79 -10.51
CA ARG A 75 0.98 -13.25 -10.52
C ARG A 75 1.46 -13.78 -9.16
N SER A 76 0.73 -14.75 -8.61
CA SER A 76 1.20 -15.52 -7.46
C SER A 76 2.13 -16.66 -7.87
N SER A 77 3.06 -16.99 -7.00
CA SER A 77 4.00 -18.11 -7.11
C SER A 77 4.12 -18.82 -5.75
N ASN A 78 4.95 -19.86 -5.69
CA ASN A 78 5.26 -20.53 -4.43
C ASN A 78 6.25 -19.72 -3.57
N ASP A 79 7.10 -18.92 -4.21
CA ASP A 79 8.08 -18.08 -3.52
C ASP A 79 7.41 -16.78 -3.08
N ARG A 80 7.14 -16.68 -1.78
CA ARG A 80 6.41 -15.56 -1.17
C ARG A 80 7.09 -15.12 0.11
N VAL A 81 7.24 -13.81 0.24
CA VAL A 81 7.61 -13.16 1.51
C VAL A 81 6.36 -12.49 2.07
N ASP A 82 6.10 -12.66 3.36
CA ASP A 82 4.96 -12.03 4.02
C ASP A 82 5.30 -11.44 5.39
N MET A 83 4.54 -10.41 5.75
CA MET A 83 4.64 -9.73 7.02
C MET A 83 3.23 -9.41 7.51
N THR A 84 2.92 -9.87 8.72
CA THR A 84 1.75 -9.42 9.47
C THR A 84 2.17 -8.28 10.40
N LEU A 85 1.41 -7.19 10.37
CA LEU A 85 1.61 -6.02 11.21
C LEU A 85 0.97 -6.26 12.59
N PHE A 86 1.68 -5.84 13.63
CA PHE A 86 1.16 -5.82 15.00
C PHE A 86 0.09 -4.74 15.17
N ASP A 87 -0.61 -4.77 16.32
CA ASP A 87 -1.60 -3.74 16.62
C ASP A 87 -0.97 -2.34 16.69
N GLY A 88 -1.54 -1.38 15.95
CA GLY A 88 -1.01 -0.02 15.82
C GLY A 88 0.30 0.09 15.00
N GLU A 89 0.77 -1.00 14.40
CA GLU A 89 1.90 -0.95 13.46
C GLU A 89 1.41 -0.55 12.07
N THR A 90 2.12 0.38 11.45
CA THR A 90 1.80 0.91 10.13
C THR A 90 3.04 0.95 9.25
N ILE A 91 2.83 0.81 7.94
CA ILE A 91 3.89 1.04 6.93
C ILE A 91 4.09 2.55 6.82
N ILE A 92 5.33 3.00 7.03
CA ILE A 92 5.71 4.42 7.01
C ILE A 92 6.73 4.75 5.93
N GLN A 93 7.18 3.76 5.17
CA GLN A 93 8.05 3.97 4.03
C GLN A 93 7.97 2.77 3.10
N VAL A 94 8.00 3.06 1.80
CA VAL A 94 8.13 2.07 0.73
C VAL A 94 9.33 2.46 -0.12
N SER A 95 10.34 1.61 -0.15
CA SER A 95 11.54 1.81 -0.96
C SER A 95 11.80 0.57 -1.82
N GLY A 96 12.72 0.67 -2.76
CA GLY A 96 13.05 -0.47 -3.58
C GLY A 96 13.89 -0.13 -4.78
N LYS A 97 13.90 -1.06 -5.72
CA LYS A 97 14.60 -0.90 -6.99
C LYS A 97 13.78 -1.40 -8.17
N TYR A 98 13.98 -0.77 -9.31
CA TYR A 98 13.30 -1.12 -10.55
C TYR A 98 14.23 -1.00 -11.76
N ASN A 99 13.90 -1.76 -12.80
CA ASN A 99 14.48 -1.61 -14.11
C ASN A 99 13.56 -0.70 -14.96
N PRO A 100 14.06 0.44 -15.50
CA PRO A 100 13.26 1.35 -16.29
C PRO A 100 12.61 0.72 -17.53
N SER A 101 13.18 -0.38 -18.03
CA SER A 101 12.72 -1.08 -19.24
C SER A 101 11.95 -2.37 -18.95
N SER A 102 11.75 -2.74 -17.67
CA SER A 102 11.03 -3.97 -17.33
C SER A 102 10.24 -3.86 -16.02
N PHE A 103 10.74 -4.48 -14.95
CA PHE A 103 9.98 -4.82 -13.75
C PHE A 103 10.47 -4.06 -12.51
N ILE A 104 9.66 -4.16 -11.46
CA ILE A 104 10.14 -3.88 -10.11
C ILE A 104 11.00 -5.06 -9.67
N GLU A 105 12.24 -4.78 -9.29
CA GLU A 105 13.24 -5.80 -8.95
C GLU A 105 13.30 -6.03 -7.45
N LEU A 106 13.09 -4.99 -6.63
CA LEU A 106 13.08 -5.04 -5.16
C LEU A 106 11.97 -4.14 -4.61
N VAL A 107 11.26 -4.63 -3.60
CA VAL A 107 10.36 -3.82 -2.77
C VAL A 107 10.68 -4.05 -1.30
N GLN A 108 10.71 -2.95 -0.55
CA GLN A 108 10.92 -2.93 0.88
C GLN A 108 9.83 -2.09 1.55
N PHE A 109 9.18 -2.69 2.55
CA PHE A 109 8.21 -2.02 3.40
C PHE A 109 8.83 -1.81 4.76
N MET A 110 8.87 -0.57 5.24
CA MET A 110 9.37 -0.23 6.56
C MET A 110 8.22 0.26 7.44
N THR A 111 8.25 -0.16 8.70
CA THR A 111 7.17 0.09 9.67
C THR A 111 7.57 1.10 10.74
N ASN A 112 6.58 1.72 11.38
CA ASN A 112 6.78 2.60 12.55
C ASN A 112 7.38 1.89 13.77
N ARG A 113 7.52 0.55 13.74
CA ARG A 113 8.14 -0.26 14.80
C ARG A 113 9.57 -0.67 14.49
N GLY A 114 10.19 -0.14 13.44
CA GLY A 114 11.58 -0.52 13.11
C GLY A 114 11.70 -1.83 12.32
N ARG A 115 10.58 -2.50 11.98
CA ARG A 115 10.59 -3.75 11.21
C ARG A 115 10.50 -3.46 9.73
N PHE A 116 11.10 -4.33 8.92
CA PHE A 116 10.99 -4.26 7.46
C PHE A 116 10.71 -5.62 6.83
N LEU A 117 9.95 -5.61 5.73
CA LEU A 117 9.86 -6.71 4.78
C LEU A 117 10.68 -6.35 3.55
N SER A 118 11.47 -7.27 3.04
CA SER A 118 12.25 -7.11 1.80
C SER A 118 11.99 -8.30 0.90
N ALA A 119 11.65 -8.05 -0.36
CA ALA A 119 11.45 -9.06 -1.39
C ALA A 119 12.09 -8.60 -2.69
N GLY A 120 12.66 -9.53 -3.46
CA GLY A 120 13.32 -9.26 -4.72
C GLY A 120 14.84 -9.12 -4.63
N GLN A 121 15.45 -8.62 -5.71
CA GLN A 121 16.89 -8.48 -5.89
C GLN A 121 17.35 -7.01 -5.90
N PRO A 122 18.50 -6.68 -5.29
CA PRO A 122 18.95 -5.30 -5.13
C PRO A 122 19.57 -4.71 -6.43
N THR A 123 18.93 -4.90 -7.58
CA THR A 123 19.40 -4.47 -8.91
C THR A 123 18.54 -3.34 -9.48
N GLY A 124 19.13 -2.45 -10.27
CA GLY A 124 18.41 -1.33 -10.91
C GLY A 124 18.39 -0.02 -10.10
N LEU A 125 17.56 0.92 -10.58
CA LEU A 125 17.42 2.27 -10.04
C LEU A 125 16.62 2.27 -8.75
N SER A 126 17.03 3.09 -7.79
CA SER A 126 16.37 3.16 -6.48
C SER A 126 15.18 4.12 -6.49
N PHE A 127 14.17 3.80 -5.70
CA PHE A 127 13.12 4.73 -5.27
C PHE A 127 12.94 4.66 -3.76
N ASN A 128 12.42 5.73 -3.17
CA ASN A 128 12.20 5.82 -1.74
C ASN A 128 11.06 6.79 -1.44
N TYR A 129 9.96 6.29 -0.89
CA TYR A 129 8.74 7.03 -0.64
C TYR A 129 8.34 6.99 0.83
N TYR A 130 7.82 8.12 1.30
CA TYR A 130 7.30 8.33 2.64
C TYR A 130 5.88 8.90 2.53
N PRO A 131 4.99 8.61 3.50
CA PRO A 131 3.75 9.35 3.67
C PRO A 131 4.07 10.85 3.78
N ILE A 132 3.36 11.68 3.01
CA ILE A 132 3.49 13.14 3.01
C ILE A 132 2.46 13.73 3.97
#